data_AF-A0A1Q9RXV3-F1
#
_entry.id   AF-A0A1Q9RXV3-F1
#
_cell.length_a   1.000
_cell.length_b   1.000
_cell.length_c   1.000
_cell.angle_alpha   90.00
_cell.angle_beta   90.00
_cell.angle_gamma   90.00
#
_symmetry.space_group_name_H-M   'P 1'
#
loop_
_entity.id
_entity.type
_entity.pdbx_description
1 polymer ?
#
loop_
_entity_poly.entity_id
_entity_poly.type
_entity_poly.pdbx_seq_one_letter_code
_entity_poly.pdbx_strand_id
1 'polypeptide(L)'
;MARDGQRCHFPGCTHTHYLQAHHVRHWLHGGRTDIDNLVLICSFHHATIHDHGYRIRRRPELWEFLRPDGTPIPEPVVLNGNTEGLIEMHTWDRLRIDRTTLSPQWYGERLDVDPILGALLPKRIAAAA
;
A
#
# COMPACT_ATOMS: atom_id res chain seq x y z
N MET A 1 -9.43 -14.09 17.39
CA MET A 1 -9.35 -14.00 15.91
C MET A 1 -10.70 -13.70 15.23
N ALA A 2 -11.86 -14.06 15.80
CA ALA A 2 -13.17 -13.69 15.23
C ALA A 2 -13.52 -12.18 15.31
N ARG A 3 -12.97 -11.43 16.29
CA ARG A 3 -13.24 -9.99 16.48
C ARG A 3 -12.79 -9.13 15.29
N ASP A 4 -11.60 -9.43 14.76
CA ASP A 4 -10.93 -8.60 13.75
C ASP A 4 -11.42 -8.93 12.33
N GLY A 5 -12.61 -9.55 12.22
CA GLY A 5 -13.23 -9.95 10.96
C GLY A 5 -12.40 -10.95 10.15
N GLN A 6 -11.45 -11.64 10.78
CA GLN A 6 -10.52 -12.61 10.15
C GLN A 6 -9.81 -12.06 8.90
N ARG A 7 -9.45 -10.77 8.93
CA ARG A 7 -8.71 -10.12 7.84
C ARG A 7 -7.62 -9.20 8.38
N CYS A 8 -6.71 -8.83 7.50
CA CYS A 8 -5.74 -7.78 7.78
C CYS A 8 -6.44 -6.42 7.95
N HIS A 9 -6.10 -5.69 9.01
CA HIS A 9 -6.66 -4.36 9.28
C HIS A 9 -5.97 -3.21 8.54
N PHE A 10 -4.89 -3.46 7.79
CA PHE A 10 -4.24 -2.41 7.01
C PHE A 10 -5.22 -1.88 5.93
N PRO A 11 -5.37 -0.55 5.75
CA PRO A 11 -6.38 0.00 4.84
C PRO A 11 -6.27 -0.55 3.42
N GLY A 12 -7.38 -1.06 2.88
CA GLY A 12 -7.44 -1.63 1.53
C GLY A 12 -6.93 -3.07 1.39
N CYS A 13 -6.40 -3.67 2.45
CA CYS A 13 -5.92 -5.04 2.39
C CYS A 13 -7.09 -6.04 2.44
N THR A 14 -7.13 -6.97 1.48
CA THR A 14 -8.14 -8.03 1.40
C THR A 14 -7.65 -9.40 1.90
N HIS A 15 -6.42 -9.46 2.46
CA HIS A 15 -5.85 -10.72 2.93
C HIS A 15 -6.62 -11.26 4.15
N THR A 16 -7.03 -12.53 4.05
CA THR A 16 -7.67 -13.32 5.12
C THR A 16 -6.78 -14.44 5.65
N HIS A 17 -5.62 -14.68 5.01
CA HIS A 17 -4.66 -15.71 5.39
C HIS A 17 -3.33 -15.09 5.85
N TYR A 18 -2.52 -15.91 6.53
CA TYR A 18 -1.20 -15.52 7.06
C TYR A 18 -1.27 -14.30 7.99
N LEU A 19 -2.30 -14.29 8.85
CA LEU A 19 -2.58 -13.21 9.78
C LEU A 19 -1.82 -13.41 11.10
N GLN A 20 -1.28 -12.31 11.63
CA GLN A 20 -0.46 -12.25 12.82
C GLN A 20 -0.96 -11.13 13.72
N ALA A 21 -0.98 -11.39 15.03
CA ALA A 21 -1.27 -10.36 16.02
C ALA A 21 -0.01 -9.50 16.22
N HIS A 22 -0.13 -8.21 15.95
CA HIS A 22 0.95 -7.24 16.03
C HIS A 22 0.75 -6.31 17.23
N HIS A 23 1.81 -6.14 18.04
CA HIS A 23 1.84 -5.19 19.14
C HIS A 23 2.02 -3.76 18.65
N VAL A 24 1.00 -2.91 18.84
CA VAL A 24 1.06 -1.49 18.44
C VAL A 24 2.08 -0.72 19.27
N ARG A 25 2.05 -0.87 20.59
CA ARG A 25 3.20 -0.60 21.45
C ARG A 25 3.98 -1.89 21.57
N HIS A 26 5.18 -1.93 21.00
CA HIS A 26 6.03 -3.11 21.03
C HIS A 26 6.31 -3.59 22.47
N TRP A 27 6.37 -4.91 22.68
CA TRP A 27 6.54 -5.53 24.00
C TRP A 27 7.84 -5.08 24.69
N LEU A 28 8.94 -4.92 23.94
CA LEU A 28 10.22 -4.42 24.46
C LEU A 28 10.10 -3.01 25.08
N HIS A 29 9.10 -2.24 24.66
CA HIS A 29 8.82 -0.91 25.18
C HIS A 29 7.72 -0.92 26.25
N GLY A 30 7.42 -2.07 26.86
CA GLY A 30 6.39 -2.24 27.88
C GLY A 30 4.97 -2.39 27.32
N GLY A 31 4.84 -2.75 26.04
CA GLY A 31 3.55 -3.09 25.45
C GLY A 31 2.99 -4.39 26.02
N ARG A 32 1.75 -4.35 26.51
CA ARG A 32 1.06 -5.53 27.05
C ARG A 32 0.56 -6.42 25.91
N THR A 33 0.49 -7.73 26.15
CA THR A 33 -0.21 -8.67 25.27
C THR A 33 -1.67 -8.71 25.68
N ASP A 34 -2.44 -7.70 25.24
CA ASP A 34 -3.87 -7.63 25.43
C ASP A 34 -4.57 -7.08 24.18
N ILE A 35 -5.89 -7.19 24.15
CA ILE A 35 -6.69 -6.97 22.96
C ILE A 35 -6.73 -5.51 22.49
N ASP A 36 -6.32 -4.58 23.37
CA ASP A 36 -6.28 -3.15 23.12
C ASP A 36 -4.94 -2.70 22.55
N ASN A 37 -3.90 -3.51 22.73
CA ASN A 37 -2.56 -3.29 22.17
C ASN A 37 -2.23 -4.20 20.97
N LEU A 38 -3.14 -5.12 20.61
CA LEU A 38 -2.95 -6.05 19.49
C LEU A 38 -3.89 -5.73 18.32
N VAL A 39 -3.31 -5.71 17.12
CA VAL A 39 -4.05 -5.61 15.85
C VAL A 39 -3.70 -6.79 14.94
N LEU A 40 -4.69 -7.29 14.19
CA LEU A 40 -4.49 -8.40 13.25
C LEU A 40 -4.07 -7.87 11.87
N ILE A 41 -2.90 -8.29 11.38
CA ILE A 41 -2.36 -7.90 10.06
C ILE A 41 -1.73 -9.09 9.33
N CYS A 42 -1.62 -9.06 8.00
CA CYS A 42 -0.93 -10.11 7.24
C CYS A 42 0.59 -9.98 7.35
N SER A 43 1.31 -11.05 7.04
CA SER A 43 2.78 -11.10 7.07
C SER A 43 3.45 -9.95 6.30
N PHE A 44 2.93 -9.60 5.12
CA PHE A 44 3.42 -8.46 4.34
C PHE A 44 3.32 -7.15 5.11
N HIS A 45 2.12 -6.81 5.61
CA HIS A 45 1.95 -5.56 6.35
C HIS A 45 2.64 -5.57 7.71
N HIS A 46 2.86 -6.75 8.29
CA HIS A 46 3.65 -6.88 9.50
C HIS A 46 5.10 -6.45 9.26
N ALA A 47 5.73 -6.92 8.18
CA ALA A 47 7.05 -6.45 7.75
C ALA A 47 7.03 -4.96 7.39
N THR A 48 6.01 -4.48 6.66
CA THR A 48 5.85 -3.05 6.33
C THR A 48 5.90 -2.14 7.57
N ILE A 49 5.24 -2.55 8.65
CA ILE A 49 5.21 -1.77 9.90
C ILE A 49 6.53 -1.87 10.66
N HIS A 50 7.15 -3.04 10.71
CA HIS A 50 8.43 -3.22 11.40
C HIS A 50 9.60 -2.54 10.70
N ASP A 51 9.70 -2.73 9.38
CA ASP A 51 10.94 -2.50 8.65
C ASP A 51 10.90 -1.24 7.78
N HIS A 52 9.70 -0.76 7.43
CA HIS A 52 9.54 0.33 6.47
C HIS A 52 8.99 1.63 7.07
N GLY A 53 8.95 1.74 8.40
CA GLY A 53 8.64 3.00 9.10
C GLY A 53 7.17 3.38 9.18
N TYR A 54 6.27 2.51 8.71
CA TYR A 54 4.82 2.68 8.89
C TYR A 54 4.45 2.53 10.36
N ARG A 55 3.44 3.27 10.81
CA ARG A 55 3.03 3.29 12.22
C ARG A 55 1.55 3.05 12.37
N ILE A 56 1.16 2.53 13.52
CA ILE A 56 -0.24 2.33 13.90
C ILE A 56 -0.52 3.20 15.13
N ARG A 57 -1.67 3.87 15.13
CA ARG A 57 -2.20 4.60 16.28
C ARG A 57 -3.60 4.07 16.62
N ARG A 58 -3.84 3.80 17.89
CA ARG A 58 -5.19 3.48 18.39
C ARG A 58 -6.04 4.76 18.39
N ARG A 59 -7.19 4.72 17.72
CA ARG A 59 -8.30 5.68 17.91
C ARG A 59 -9.42 5.01 18.71
N PRO A 60 -10.42 5.72 19.23
CA PRO A 60 -11.49 5.08 20.01
C PRO A 60 -12.21 3.95 19.24
N GLU A 61 -12.51 4.18 17.96
CA GLU A 61 -13.35 3.28 17.16
C GLU A 61 -12.56 2.44 16.15
N LEU A 62 -11.34 2.85 15.79
CA LEU A 62 -10.58 2.23 14.70
C LEU A 62 -9.06 2.26 14.92
N TRP A 63 -8.34 1.59 14.04
CA TRP A 63 -6.90 1.64 13.91
C TRP A 63 -6.52 2.63 12.82
N GLU A 64 -5.73 3.64 13.16
CA GLU A 64 -5.23 4.61 12.19
C GLU A 64 -3.82 4.22 11.78
N PHE A 65 -3.59 4.06 10.48
CA PHE A 65 -2.28 3.73 9.92
C PHE A 65 -1.64 4.99 9.35
N LEU A 66 -0.34 5.15 9.61
CA LEU A 66 0.45 6.30 9.19
C LEU A 66 1.58 5.82 8.27
N ARG A 67 1.82 6.59 7.21
CA ARG A 67 3.00 6.46 6.37
C ARG A 67 4.27 6.87 7.15
N PRO A 68 5.47 6.57 6.63
CA PRO A 68 6.73 6.93 7.29
C PRO A 68 6.90 8.44 7.52
N ASP A 69 6.32 9.27 6.66
CA ASP A 69 6.29 10.73 6.79
C ASP A 69 5.26 11.24 7.84
N GLY A 70 4.51 10.34 8.48
CA GLY A 70 3.49 10.65 9.47
C GLY A 70 2.12 10.99 8.88
N THR A 71 1.96 11.02 7.55
CA THR A 71 0.66 11.25 6.92
C THR A 71 -0.26 10.04 7.10
N PRO A 72 -1.56 10.23 7.37
CA PRO A 72 -2.50 9.12 7.50
C PRO A 72 -2.71 8.42 6.15
N ILE A 73 -2.78 7.09 6.20
CA ILE A 73 -3.23 6.28 5.07
C ILE A 73 -4.75 6.45 4.99
N PRO A 74 -5.30 6.94 3.86
CA PRO A 74 -6.73 7.11 3.71
C PRO A 74 -7.42 5.73 3.71
N GLU A 75 -8.66 5.71 4.16
CA GLU A 75 -9.52 4.55 3.92
C GLU A 75 -9.63 4.31 2.41
N PRO A 76 -9.60 3.05 1.95
CA PRO A 76 -9.70 2.72 0.55
C PRO A 76 -11.03 3.24 0.00
N VAL A 77 -10.96 3.90 -1.17
CA VAL A 77 -12.17 4.26 -1.91
C VAL A 77 -12.78 2.97 -2.43
N VAL A 78 -14.06 2.75 -2.11
CA VAL A 78 -14.82 1.66 -2.74
C VAL A 78 -14.99 2.03 -4.21
N LEU A 79 -14.31 1.28 -5.08
CA LEU A 79 -14.51 1.41 -6.51
C LEU A 79 -15.94 0.98 -6.82
N ASN A 80 -16.76 1.93 -7.24
CA ASN A 80 -18.11 1.70 -7.73
C ASN A 80 -18.15 1.94 -9.24
N GLY A 81 -18.95 1.16 -9.95
CA GLY A 81 -19.04 1.23 -11.41
C GLY A 81 -19.42 -0.10 -12.03
N ASN A 82 -19.78 -0.05 -13.30
CA ASN A 82 -20.02 -1.21 -14.13
C ASN A 82 -19.29 -1.04 -15.47
N THR A 83 -19.23 -2.12 -16.24
CA THR A 83 -18.55 -2.13 -17.54
C THR A 83 -19.17 -1.11 -18.49
N GLU A 84 -20.49 -0.97 -18.50
CA GLU A 84 -21.21 -0.03 -19.36
C GLU A 84 -20.79 1.43 -19.09
N GLY A 85 -20.74 1.84 -17.82
CA GLY A 85 -20.32 3.18 -17.42
C GLY A 85 -18.85 3.46 -17.70
N LEU A 86 -17.98 2.44 -17.58
CA LEU A 86 -16.58 2.56 -18.00
C LEU A 86 -16.46 2.75 -19.52
N ILE A 87 -17.23 2.00 -20.32
CA ILE A 87 -17.26 2.16 -21.78
C ILE A 87 -17.77 3.56 -22.15
N GLU A 88 -18.83 4.02 -21.49
CA GLU A 88 -19.39 5.35 -21.72
C GLU A 88 -18.35 6.44 -21.39
N MET A 89 -17.71 6.38 -20.22
CA MET A 89 -16.67 7.32 -19.81
C MET A 89 -15.49 7.34 -20.80
N HIS A 90 -14.98 6.17 -21.20
CA HIS A 90 -13.91 6.09 -22.20
C HIS A 90 -14.33 6.67 -23.55
N THR A 91 -15.60 6.52 -23.94
CA THR A 91 -16.15 7.07 -25.18
C THR A 91 -16.21 8.60 -25.12
N TRP A 92 -16.70 9.16 -24.01
CA TRP A 92 -16.73 10.60 -23.77
C TRP A 92 -15.32 11.21 -23.81
N ASP A 93 -14.36 10.55 -23.18
CA ASP A 93 -12.95 10.98 -23.14
C ASP A 93 -12.19 10.65 -24.43
N ARG A 94 -12.84 10.00 -25.41
CA ARG A 94 -12.26 9.55 -26.68
C ARG A 94 -11.01 8.67 -26.50
N LEU A 95 -10.98 7.89 -25.43
CA LEU A 95 -9.91 6.93 -25.15
C LEU A 95 -10.09 5.71 -26.06
N ARG A 96 -9.02 5.34 -26.75
CA ARG A 96 -8.96 4.08 -27.51
C ARG A 96 -8.28 3.02 -26.65
N ILE A 97 -9.08 2.28 -25.88
CA ILE A 97 -8.62 1.13 -25.11
C ILE A 97 -9.01 -0.15 -25.84
N ASP A 98 -8.04 -0.79 -26.46
CA ASP A 98 -8.17 -2.11 -27.09
C ASP A 98 -7.14 -3.11 -26.54
N ARG A 99 -7.13 -4.33 -27.08
CA ARG A 99 -6.22 -5.43 -26.68
C ARG A 99 -4.73 -5.10 -26.75
N THR A 100 -4.36 -4.05 -27.49
CA THR A 100 -2.98 -3.59 -27.66
C THR A 100 -2.58 -2.48 -26.69
N THR A 101 -3.53 -1.91 -25.93
CA THR A 101 -3.28 -0.77 -25.02
C THR A 101 -2.21 -1.07 -23.97
N LEU A 102 -2.18 -2.29 -23.44
CA LEU A 102 -1.17 -2.75 -22.48
C LEU A 102 -0.06 -3.58 -23.14
N SER A 103 -0.03 -3.65 -24.47
CA SER A 103 1.06 -4.32 -25.17
C SER A 103 2.32 -3.45 -25.04
N PRO A 104 3.37 -3.92 -24.37
CA PRO A 104 4.61 -3.17 -24.31
C PRO A 104 5.19 -3.06 -25.72
N GLN A 105 5.88 -1.96 -26.00
CA GLN A 105 6.68 -1.83 -27.23
C GLN A 105 8.01 -2.58 -27.15
N TRP A 106 8.17 -3.43 -26.12
CA TRP A 106 9.36 -4.24 -25.92
C TRP A 106 9.28 -5.52 -26.73
N TYR A 107 10.20 -5.69 -27.67
CA TYR A 107 10.32 -6.87 -28.54
C TYR A 107 11.49 -7.78 -28.14
N GLY A 108 12.05 -7.59 -26.93
CA GLY A 108 13.19 -8.35 -26.43
C GLY A 108 14.54 -7.65 -26.61
N GLU A 109 14.54 -6.38 -27.01
CA GLU A 109 15.75 -5.56 -26.98
C GLU A 109 16.33 -5.44 -25.56
N ARG A 110 17.62 -5.16 -25.48
CA ARG A 110 18.30 -5.02 -24.18
C ARG A 110 17.71 -3.82 -23.43
N LEU A 111 17.34 -4.03 -22.16
CA LEU A 111 16.84 -2.97 -21.28
C LEU A 111 17.87 -1.83 -21.20
N ASP A 112 17.47 -0.64 -21.65
CA ASP A 112 18.22 0.58 -21.39
C ASP A 112 17.95 1.01 -19.94
N VAL A 113 18.98 0.91 -19.11
CA VAL A 113 18.89 1.20 -17.68
C VAL A 113 19.10 2.68 -17.37
N ASP A 114 19.64 3.46 -18.30
CA ASP A 114 19.97 4.87 -18.07
C ASP A 114 18.76 5.73 -17.66
N PRO A 115 17.58 5.63 -18.30
CA PRO A 115 16.41 6.39 -17.86
C PRO A 115 15.88 5.95 -16.49
N ILE A 116 15.99 4.65 -16.17
CA ILE A 116 15.59 4.10 -14.86
C ILE A 116 16.53 4.63 -13.78
N LEU A 117 17.83 4.56 -14.01
CA LEU A 117 18.86 5.07 -13.09
C LEU A 117 18.74 6.59 -12.93
N GLY A 118 18.44 7.33 -14.00
CA GLY A 118 18.21 8.77 -13.94
C GLY A 118 16.97 9.17 -13.14
N ALA A 119 15.95 8.32 -13.07
CA ALA A 119 14.74 8.55 -12.27
C ALA A 119 14.92 8.13 -10.79
N LEU A 120 15.63 7.04 -10.53
CA LEU A 120 15.82 6.49 -9.18
C LEU A 120 16.99 7.14 -8.42
N LEU A 121 18.02 7.60 -9.12
CA LEU A 121 19.17 8.24 -8.50
C LEU A 121 18.98 9.76 -8.50
N PRO A 122 19.14 10.44 -7.35
CA PRO A 122 19.12 11.89 -7.32
C PRO A 122 20.18 12.44 -8.27
N LYS A 123 19.81 13.42 -9.12
CA LYS A 123 20.75 14.12 -9.99
C LYS A 123 21.90 14.61 -9.12
N ARG A 124 23.12 14.10 -9.36
CA ARG A 124 24.32 14.54 -8.63
C ARG A 124 24.36 16.07 -8.68
N ILE A 125 24.19 16.71 -7.53
CA ILE A 125 24.46 18.13 -7.39
C ILE A 125 25.93 18.28 -7.75
N ALA A 126 26.22 18.99 -8.84
CA ALA A 126 27.58 19.33 -9.18
C ALA A 126 28.18 20.05 -7.98
N ALA A 127 29.19 19.46 -7.36
CA ALA A 127 29.96 20.15 -6.34
C ALA A 127 30.58 21.37 -7.01
N ALA A 128 30.18 22.56 -6.56
CA ALA A 128 30.81 23.80 -6.97
C ALA A 128 32.29 23.75 -6.56
N ALA A 129 33.17 23.99 -7.52
CA ALA A 129 34.60 24.19 -7.32
C ALA A 129 34.87 25.56 -6.70
#